data_AF-A0A1B0CF96-F1
#
_entry.id   AF-A0A1B0CF96-F1
#
_cell.length_a   1.000
_cell.length_b   1.000
_cell.length_c   1.000
_cell.angle_alpha   90.00
_cell.angle_beta   90.00
_cell.angle_gamma   90.00
#
_symmetry.space_group_name_H-M   'P 1'
#
loop_
_entity.id
_entity.type
_entity.pdbx_description
1 polymer ?
#
loop_
_entity_poly.entity_id
_entity_poly.type
_entity_poly.pdbx_seq_one_letter_code
_entity_poly.pdbx_strand_id
1 'polypeptide(L)'
;MSVTDKVVLVTGACSGIGHAICSELLRSGIKVLIAWDIHSKEPESIVNLREKFPQITIKYTNVDVSLPEKVKESYGGIVRDVGSLDVVINCAGIMDESEFKKTIDINLGGVIGSTLSAIETMRKDTGAGNGGIIVNIASILGLCPGSFLPTYSATKCGVVGFHRSIAHGHDSLGIKFICICPGLTRTALYKEADTKEGFYFMYGKEQREETRKKFKPQTYV
;
A
#
# COMPACT_ATOMS: atom_id res chain seq x y z
N MET A 1 7.05 -16.55 -10.00
CA MET A 1 6.54 -17.21 -8.79
C MET A 1 5.03 -17.19 -8.88
N SER A 2 4.36 -18.32 -8.71
CA SER A 2 2.90 -18.35 -8.69
C SER A 2 2.39 -17.78 -7.36
N VAL A 3 1.27 -17.04 -7.42
CA VAL A 3 0.52 -16.61 -6.22
C VAL A 3 -0.63 -17.58 -5.89
N THR A 4 -0.84 -18.63 -6.69
CA THR A 4 -1.84 -19.65 -6.41
C THR A 4 -1.59 -20.31 -5.06
N ASP A 5 -2.68 -20.53 -4.30
CA ASP A 5 -2.68 -21.09 -2.95
C ASP A 5 -1.90 -20.29 -1.88
N LYS A 6 -1.62 -19.00 -2.14
CA LYS A 6 -0.90 -18.12 -1.21
C LYS A 6 -1.81 -17.33 -0.28
N VAL A 7 -1.30 -17.02 0.91
CA VAL A 7 -1.91 -16.09 1.86
C VAL A 7 -1.34 -14.70 1.62
N VAL A 8 -2.19 -13.76 1.21
CA VAL A 8 -1.79 -12.41 0.79
C VAL A 8 -2.45 -11.33 1.64
N LEU A 9 -1.64 -10.45 2.21
CA LEU A 9 -2.08 -9.22 2.87
C LEU A 9 -1.96 -8.04 1.93
N VAL A 10 -3.01 -7.22 1.85
CA VAL A 10 -3.01 -5.94 1.12
C VAL A 10 -3.50 -4.84 2.06
N THR A 11 -2.71 -3.76 2.22
CA THR A 11 -3.14 -2.55 2.95
C THR A 11 -3.72 -1.51 1.98
N GLY A 12 -4.70 -0.73 2.42
CA GLY A 12 -5.45 0.17 1.51
C GLY A 12 -6.25 -0.61 0.47
N ALA A 13 -6.80 -1.77 0.88
CA ALA A 13 -7.39 -2.77 0.00
C ALA A 13 -8.77 -2.39 -0.57
N CYS A 14 -9.46 -1.40 -0.01
CA CYS A 14 -10.85 -1.14 -0.33
C CYS A 14 -11.06 -0.16 -1.49
N SER A 15 -10.00 0.51 -1.97
CA SER A 15 -10.10 1.48 -3.05
C SER A 15 -8.88 1.51 -3.97
N GLY A 16 -9.01 2.21 -5.10
CA GLY A 16 -7.91 2.54 -6.00
C GLY A 16 -7.07 1.34 -6.44
N ILE A 17 -5.74 1.49 -6.36
CA ILE A 17 -4.78 0.45 -6.76
C ILE A 17 -4.90 -0.79 -5.86
N GLY A 18 -5.09 -0.62 -4.55
CA GLY A 18 -5.19 -1.74 -3.62
C GLY A 18 -6.36 -2.66 -3.93
N HIS A 19 -7.55 -2.09 -4.21
CA HIS A 19 -8.72 -2.88 -4.64
C HIS A 19 -8.51 -3.59 -5.98
N ALA A 20 -7.85 -2.94 -6.94
CA ALA A 20 -7.51 -3.56 -8.21
C ALA A 20 -6.54 -4.74 -8.04
N ILE A 21 -5.53 -4.59 -7.17
CA ILE A 21 -4.61 -5.65 -6.79
C ILE A 21 -5.37 -6.82 -6.14
N CYS A 22 -6.24 -6.55 -5.17
CA CYS A 22 -7.09 -7.58 -4.54
C CYS A 22 -7.89 -8.36 -5.59
N SER A 23 -8.53 -7.66 -6.51
CA SER A 23 -9.32 -8.27 -7.58
C SER A 23 -8.48 -9.20 -8.45
N GLU A 24 -7.26 -8.81 -8.80
CA GLU A 24 -6.37 -9.59 -9.67
C GLU A 24 -5.75 -10.79 -8.95
N LEU A 25 -5.39 -10.64 -7.67
CA LEU A 25 -4.94 -11.74 -6.83
C LEU A 25 -6.01 -12.83 -6.70
N LEU A 26 -7.27 -12.44 -6.51
CA LEU A 26 -8.40 -13.37 -6.44
C LEU A 26 -8.59 -14.13 -7.76
N ARG A 27 -8.48 -13.46 -8.92
CA ARG A 27 -8.48 -14.14 -10.24
C ARG A 27 -7.33 -15.13 -10.40
N SER A 28 -6.20 -14.85 -9.76
CA SER A 28 -4.99 -15.70 -9.80
C SER A 28 -5.05 -16.91 -8.86
N GLY A 29 -6.14 -17.08 -8.10
CA GLY A 29 -6.37 -18.26 -7.26
C GLY A 29 -5.55 -18.29 -5.97
N ILE A 30 -5.35 -17.14 -5.32
CA ILE A 30 -4.79 -17.10 -3.95
C ILE A 30 -5.68 -17.91 -2.98
N LYS A 31 -5.11 -18.38 -1.87
CA LYS A 31 -5.85 -19.14 -0.84
C LYS A 31 -6.64 -18.22 0.08
N VAL A 32 -5.99 -17.16 0.56
CA VAL A 32 -6.58 -16.21 1.50
C VAL A 32 -6.17 -14.79 1.12
N LEU A 33 -7.16 -13.90 1.03
CA LEU A 33 -6.95 -12.46 0.98
C LEU A 33 -7.21 -11.86 2.36
N ILE A 34 -6.22 -11.15 2.90
CA ILE A 34 -6.36 -10.30 4.08
C ILE A 34 -6.37 -8.85 3.59
N ALA A 35 -7.51 -8.19 3.75
CA ALA A 35 -7.76 -6.84 3.28
C ALA A 35 -7.77 -5.88 4.48
N TRP A 36 -6.76 -5.02 4.58
CA TRP A 36 -6.69 -3.98 5.60
C TRP A 36 -7.05 -2.63 5.01
N ASP A 37 -7.89 -1.89 5.74
CA ASP A 37 -8.23 -0.51 5.40
C ASP A 37 -8.70 0.28 6.64
N ILE A 38 -8.84 1.60 6.52
CA ILE A 38 -9.17 2.52 7.61
C ILE A 38 -10.67 2.58 7.93
N HIS A 39 -11.52 1.97 7.10
CA HIS A 39 -12.97 2.04 7.28
C HIS A 39 -13.44 1.20 8.49
N SER A 40 -14.20 1.80 9.40
CA SER A 40 -14.68 1.10 10.60
C SER A 40 -15.66 -0.03 10.30
N LYS A 41 -16.37 0.06 9.16
CA LYS A 41 -17.22 -1.00 8.61
C LYS A 41 -16.61 -1.55 7.33
N GLU A 42 -16.85 -2.83 7.07
CA GLU A 42 -16.44 -3.47 5.81
C GLU A 42 -17.10 -2.74 4.63
N PRO A 43 -16.32 -2.21 3.67
CA PRO A 43 -16.88 -1.54 2.51
C PRO A 43 -17.55 -2.50 1.54
N GLU A 44 -18.56 -2.02 0.82
CA GLU A 44 -19.28 -2.78 -0.22
C GLU A 44 -18.33 -3.37 -1.28
N SER A 45 -17.20 -2.69 -1.56
CA SER A 45 -16.18 -3.19 -2.48
C SER A 45 -15.59 -4.53 -2.06
N ILE A 46 -15.45 -4.80 -0.76
CA ILE A 46 -14.96 -6.10 -0.25
C ILE A 46 -16.08 -7.13 -0.23
N VAL A 47 -17.30 -6.72 0.12
CA VAL A 47 -18.49 -7.59 0.07
C VAL A 47 -18.67 -8.14 -1.35
N ASN A 48 -18.61 -7.28 -2.36
CA ASN A 48 -18.73 -7.66 -3.77
C ASN A 48 -17.61 -8.61 -4.22
N LEU A 49 -16.39 -8.46 -3.70
CA LEU A 49 -15.31 -9.41 -3.98
C LEU A 49 -15.61 -10.78 -3.37
N ARG A 50 -16.16 -10.84 -2.16
CA ARG A 50 -16.52 -12.10 -1.49
C ARG A 50 -17.63 -12.83 -2.25
N GLU A 51 -18.62 -12.11 -2.75
CA GLU A 51 -19.70 -12.69 -3.59
C GLU A 51 -19.17 -13.21 -4.93
N LYS A 52 -18.22 -12.50 -5.53
CA LYS A 52 -17.62 -12.88 -6.83
C LYS A 52 -16.65 -14.07 -6.74
N PHE A 53 -16.01 -14.26 -5.58
CA PHE A 53 -15.01 -15.30 -5.35
C PHE A 53 -15.34 -16.12 -4.09
N PRO A 54 -16.50 -16.80 -4.03
CA PRO A 54 -16.98 -17.48 -2.83
C PRO A 54 -16.07 -18.65 -2.38
N GLN A 55 -15.23 -19.16 -3.27
CA GLN A 55 -14.28 -20.23 -3.01
C GLN A 55 -12.98 -19.77 -2.32
N ILE A 56 -12.70 -18.45 -2.32
CA ILE A 56 -11.48 -17.89 -1.72
C ILE A 56 -11.86 -17.21 -0.40
N THR A 57 -11.07 -17.46 0.65
CA THR A 57 -11.30 -16.80 1.94
C THR A 57 -10.88 -15.33 1.87
N ILE A 58 -11.81 -14.41 2.14
CA ILE A 58 -11.54 -12.96 2.19
C ILE A 58 -11.83 -12.44 3.60
N LYS A 59 -10.77 -12.01 4.31
CA LYS A 59 -10.84 -11.43 5.66
C LYS A 59 -10.59 -9.93 5.60
N TYR A 60 -11.59 -9.14 6.01
CA TYR A 60 -11.43 -7.69 6.19
C TYR A 60 -11.04 -7.36 7.63
N THR A 61 -10.18 -6.38 7.82
CA THR A 61 -9.85 -5.85 9.14
C THR A 61 -9.65 -4.34 9.07
N ASN A 62 -10.28 -3.62 10.00
CA ASN A 62 -10.04 -2.20 10.19
C ASN A 62 -8.66 -2.00 10.82
N VAL A 63 -7.70 -1.46 10.06
CA VAL A 63 -6.34 -1.20 10.53
C VAL A 63 -5.88 0.17 10.05
N ASP A 64 -5.59 1.05 11.00
CA ASP A 64 -4.87 2.29 10.73
C ASP A 64 -3.37 2.00 10.67
N VAL A 65 -2.81 2.06 9.46
CA VAL A 65 -1.38 1.81 9.25
C VAL A 65 -0.48 2.89 9.87
N SER A 66 -1.01 4.07 10.22
CA SER A 66 -0.26 5.11 10.92
C SER A 66 -0.02 4.79 12.40
N LEU A 67 -0.62 3.70 12.92
CA LEU A 67 -0.50 3.26 14.31
C LEU A 67 0.33 1.96 14.41
N PRO A 68 1.65 2.04 14.70
CA PRO A 68 2.54 0.87 14.70
C PRO A 68 2.08 -0.26 15.61
N GLU A 69 1.53 0.06 16.79
CA GLU A 69 1.03 -0.93 17.74
C GLU A 69 -0.16 -1.71 17.18
N LYS A 70 -1.06 -1.03 16.46
CA LYS A 70 -2.22 -1.68 15.82
C LYS A 70 -1.81 -2.55 14.64
N VAL A 71 -0.82 -2.12 13.87
CA VAL A 71 -0.21 -2.93 12.81
C VAL A 71 0.37 -4.22 13.41
N LYS A 72 1.21 -4.10 14.45
CA LYS A 72 1.84 -5.25 15.12
C LYS A 72 0.82 -6.22 15.73
N GLU A 73 -0.18 -5.69 16.44
CA GLU A 73 -1.30 -6.47 16.98
C GLU A 73 -2.02 -7.27 15.89
N SER A 74 -2.29 -6.63 14.75
CA SER A 74 -3.01 -7.23 13.64
C SER A 74 -2.20 -8.32 12.93
N TYR A 75 -0.88 -8.17 12.78
CA TYR A 75 0.00 -9.26 12.30
C TYR A 75 -0.06 -10.49 13.22
N GLY A 76 -0.04 -10.28 14.54
CA GLY A 76 -0.21 -11.38 15.51
C GLY A 76 -1.57 -12.08 15.38
N GLY A 77 -2.63 -11.34 15.06
CA GLY A 77 -3.94 -11.89 14.73
C GLY A 77 -3.92 -12.77 13.48
N ILE A 78 -3.28 -12.30 12.41
CA ILE A 78 -3.13 -13.05 11.15
C ILE A 78 -2.45 -14.40 11.39
N VAL A 79 -1.31 -14.42 12.09
CA VAL A 79 -0.54 -15.65 12.34
C VAL A 79 -1.38 -16.69 13.07
N ARG A 80 -2.16 -16.28 14.08
CA ARG A 80 -3.07 -17.17 14.80
C ARG A 80 -4.16 -17.75 13.90
N ASP A 81 -4.65 -16.94 12.97
CA ASP A 81 -5.81 -17.23 12.15
C ASP A 81 -5.52 -18.09 10.91
N VAL A 82 -4.36 -17.90 10.28
CA VAL A 82 -4.01 -18.53 9.00
C VAL A 82 -2.62 -19.15 8.96
N GLY A 83 -1.88 -19.11 10.07
CA GLY A 83 -0.56 -19.72 10.23
C GLY A 83 0.57 -18.82 9.74
N SER A 84 0.72 -18.66 8.43
CA SER A 84 1.83 -17.89 7.84
C SER A 84 1.39 -17.01 6.67
N LEU A 85 2.01 -15.84 6.54
CA LEU A 85 1.90 -14.96 5.38
C LEU A 85 2.90 -15.35 4.31
N ASP A 86 2.49 -15.31 3.04
CA ASP A 86 3.37 -15.50 1.88
C ASP A 86 3.70 -14.19 1.18
N VAL A 87 2.73 -13.28 1.10
CA VAL A 87 2.87 -12.01 0.37
C VAL A 87 2.26 -10.86 1.18
N VAL A 88 2.98 -9.76 1.30
CA VAL A 88 2.49 -8.50 1.88
C VAL A 88 2.61 -7.40 0.85
N ILE A 89 1.52 -6.67 0.62
CA ILE A 89 1.46 -5.54 -0.31
C ILE A 89 1.07 -4.29 0.47
N ASN A 90 2.06 -3.42 0.70
CA ASN A 90 1.88 -2.15 1.37
C ASN A 90 1.41 -1.11 0.35
N CYS A 91 0.09 -0.94 0.21
CA CYS A 91 -0.55 -0.06 -0.76
C CYS A 91 -1.31 1.12 -0.14
N ALA A 92 -1.52 1.14 1.19
CA ALA A 92 -2.13 2.28 1.87
C ALA A 92 -1.37 3.58 1.60
N GLY A 93 -2.11 4.66 1.33
CA GLY A 93 -1.54 5.98 1.11
C GLY A 93 -2.60 7.05 0.87
N ILE A 94 -2.26 8.28 1.25
CA ILE A 94 -3.08 9.48 1.04
C ILE A 94 -2.28 10.54 0.28
N MET A 95 -2.98 11.51 -0.30
CA MET A 95 -2.38 12.62 -1.02
C MET A 95 -2.96 13.93 -0.48
N ASP A 96 -2.55 14.28 0.74
CA ASP A 96 -3.03 15.45 1.46
C ASP A 96 -1.85 16.32 1.93
N GLU A 97 -1.59 17.38 1.18
CA GLU A 97 -0.52 18.32 1.48
C GLU A 97 -0.87 19.27 2.66
N SER A 98 -2.15 19.38 3.04
CA SER A 98 -2.55 20.20 4.19
C SER A 98 -2.22 19.53 5.53
N GLU A 99 -2.22 18.19 5.55
CA GLU A 99 -1.98 17.37 6.73
C GLU A 99 -0.63 16.63 6.62
N PHE A 100 0.48 17.39 6.57
CA PHE A 100 1.78 16.81 6.23
C PHE A 100 2.22 15.68 7.16
N LYS A 101 1.96 15.81 8.48
CA LYS A 101 2.28 14.77 9.47
C LYS A 101 1.53 13.49 9.17
N LYS A 102 0.21 13.58 8.99
CA LYS A 102 -0.65 12.44 8.64
C LYS A 102 -0.19 11.78 7.34
N THR A 103 0.19 12.57 6.34
CA THR A 103 0.72 12.05 5.07
C THR A 103 2.03 11.31 5.28
N ILE A 104 2.95 11.80 6.12
CA ILE A 104 4.18 11.09 6.48
C ILE A 104 3.88 9.80 7.24
N ASP A 105 3.03 9.86 8.27
CA ASP A 105 2.74 8.73 9.15
C ASP A 105 2.07 7.59 8.37
N ILE A 106 1.16 7.90 7.44
CA ILE A 106 0.51 6.88 6.60
C ILE A 106 1.44 6.39 5.48
N ASN A 107 1.95 7.31 4.65
CA ASN A 107 2.62 6.93 3.39
C ASN A 107 4.01 6.34 3.60
N LEU A 108 4.72 6.78 4.65
CA LEU A 108 6.06 6.32 4.96
C LEU A 108 6.06 5.48 6.24
N GLY A 109 5.52 6.02 7.33
CA GLY A 109 5.44 5.33 8.62
C GLY A 109 4.73 3.98 8.51
N GLY A 110 3.55 3.96 7.88
CA GLY A 110 2.77 2.75 7.68
C GLY A 110 3.45 1.71 6.80
N VAL A 111 4.17 2.14 5.75
CA VAL A 111 4.97 1.21 4.91
C VAL A 111 6.12 0.60 5.72
N ILE A 112 6.85 1.41 6.48
CA ILE A 112 7.97 0.94 7.31
C ILE A 112 7.43 -0.01 8.39
N GLY A 113 6.44 0.41 9.17
CA GLY A 113 5.88 -0.38 10.27
C GLY A 113 5.31 -1.72 9.81
N SER A 114 4.56 -1.72 8.70
CA SER A 114 4.04 -2.95 8.11
C SER A 114 5.15 -3.83 7.56
N THR A 115 6.16 -3.27 6.89
CA THR A 115 7.31 -4.04 6.36
C THR A 115 8.10 -4.71 7.49
N LEU A 116 8.39 -3.99 8.57
CA LEU A 116 9.13 -4.55 9.72
C LEU A 116 8.32 -5.66 10.41
N SER A 117 7.01 -5.45 10.59
CA SER A 117 6.11 -6.46 11.17
C SER A 117 6.00 -7.71 10.28
N ALA A 118 5.97 -7.52 8.96
CA ALA A 118 6.00 -8.61 7.99
C ALA A 118 7.32 -9.38 8.05
N ILE A 119 8.47 -8.71 8.14
CA ILE A 119 9.78 -9.36 8.28
C ILE A 119 9.80 -10.27 9.51
N GLU A 120 9.41 -9.74 10.67
CA GLU A 120 9.37 -10.52 11.92
C GLU A 120 8.43 -11.72 11.84
N THR A 121 7.33 -11.60 11.10
CA THR A 121 6.35 -12.67 10.93
C THR A 121 6.76 -13.72 9.88
N MET A 122 7.53 -13.31 8.86
CA MET A 122 7.77 -14.14 7.67
C MET A 122 9.17 -14.75 7.63
N ARG A 123 10.14 -14.23 8.40
CA ARG A 123 11.56 -14.59 8.28
C ARG A 123 11.84 -16.07 8.62
N LYS A 124 12.70 -16.70 7.80
CA LYS A 124 13.08 -18.12 7.92
C LYS A 124 14.18 -18.38 8.94
N ASP A 125 15.13 -17.45 9.09
CA ASP A 125 16.32 -17.62 9.91
C ASP A 125 16.02 -17.83 11.40
N THR A 126 14.90 -17.32 11.90
CA THR A 126 14.41 -17.57 13.26
C THR A 126 13.33 -18.64 13.33
N GLY A 127 12.93 -19.21 12.18
CA GLY A 127 11.80 -20.14 12.09
C GLY A 127 10.42 -19.50 12.29
N ALA A 128 10.32 -18.16 12.31
CA ALA A 128 9.05 -17.45 12.51
C ALA A 128 8.07 -17.66 11.34
N GLY A 129 8.58 -17.80 10.12
CA GLY A 129 7.76 -18.03 8.94
C GLY A 129 8.49 -18.75 7.80
N ASN A 130 7.82 -18.81 6.66
CA ASN A 130 8.26 -19.58 5.49
C ASN A 130 8.95 -18.71 4.42
N GLY A 131 9.38 -17.50 4.78
CA GLY A 131 9.80 -16.48 3.83
C GLY A 131 8.63 -15.95 3.00
N GLY A 132 8.91 -15.21 1.94
CA GLY A 132 7.86 -14.70 1.05
C GLY A 132 8.26 -13.47 0.25
N ILE A 133 7.27 -12.64 -0.09
CA ILE A 133 7.46 -11.40 -0.85
C ILE A 133 6.82 -10.23 -0.12
N ILE A 134 7.55 -9.14 0.04
CA ILE A 134 7.03 -7.86 0.49
C ILE A 134 7.09 -6.86 -0.66
N VAL A 135 5.94 -6.31 -1.04
CA VAL A 135 5.78 -5.32 -2.11
C VAL A 135 5.43 -3.97 -1.50
N ASN A 136 6.26 -2.96 -1.75
CA ASN A 136 6.01 -1.58 -1.33
C ASN A 136 5.53 -0.74 -2.51
N ILE A 137 4.34 -0.15 -2.41
CA ILE A 137 3.80 0.73 -3.44
C ILE A 137 4.26 2.17 -3.19
N ALA A 138 5.25 2.60 -3.97
CA ALA A 138 5.76 3.96 -3.98
C ALA A 138 4.98 4.83 -4.99
N SER A 139 5.70 5.55 -5.85
CA SER A 139 5.17 6.39 -6.92
C SER A 139 6.32 6.78 -7.86
N ILE A 140 6.03 7.13 -9.11
CA ILE A 140 6.99 7.85 -9.96
C ILE A 140 7.51 9.13 -9.28
N LEU A 141 6.71 9.77 -8.42
CA LEU A 141 7.12 10.94 -7.62
C LEU A 141 8.12 10.60 -6.50
N GLY A 142 8.35 9.31 -6.23
CA GLY A 142 9.47 8.85 -5.41
C GLY A 142 10.80 8.75 -6.17
N LEU A 143 10.76 8.81 -7.51
CA LEU A 143 11.94 8.82 -8.38
C LEU A 143 12.21 10.21 -8.96
N CYS A 144 11.15 10.93 -9.32
CA CYS A 144 11.19 12.28 -9.86
C CYS A 144 10.20 13.16 -9.09
N PRO A 145 10.64 13.85 -8.01
CA PRO A 145 9.76 14.65 -7.17
C PRO A 145 9.05 15.76 -7.95
N GLY A 146 7.78 15.96 -7.64
CA GLY A 146 6.96 17.01 -8.24
C GLY A 146 6.78 18.20 -7.30
N SER A 147 7.07 19.41 -7.77
CA SER A 147 6.96 20.65 -6.97
C SER A 147 5.52 21.02 -6.55
N PHE A 148 4.53 20.34 -7.11
CA PHE A 148 3.09 20.52 -6.83
C PHE A 148 2.59 19.63 -5.69
N LEU A 149 3.39 18.64 -5.27
CA LEU A 149 3.09 17.68 -4.20
C LEU A 149 4.36 17.37 -3.39
N PRO A 150 4.97 18.37 -2.72
CA PRO A 150 6.27 18.21 -2.09
C PRO A 150 6.24 17.23 -0.91
N THR A 151 5.21 17.25 -0.06
CA THR A 151 5.10 16.33 1.07
C THR A 151 4.89 14.90 0.56
N TYR A 152 3.93 14.69 -0.33
CA TYR A 152 3.68 13.38 -0.93
C TYR A 152 4.93 12.86 -1.64
N SER A 153 5.59 13.69 -2.46
CA SER A 153 6.85 13.32 -3.14
C SER A 153 7.93 12.94 -2.14
N ALA A 154 8.09 13.70 -1.05
CA ALA A 154 9.04 13.38 0.02
C ALA A 154 8.73 12.01 0.65
N THR A 155 7.47 11.71 0.97
CA THR A 155 7.09 10.40 1.51
C THR A 155 7.39 9.26 0.54
N LYS A 156 7.11 9.43 -0.75
CA LYS A 156 7.36 8.40 -1.78
C LYS A 156 8.85 8.24 -2.10
N CYS A 157 9.64 9.31 -2.01
CA CYS A 157 11.11 9.22 -2.02
C CYS A 157 11.61 8.43 -0.80
N GLY A 158 11.04 8.69 0.38
CA GLY A 158 11.32 7.94 1.60
C GLY A 158 11.05 6.45 1.45
N VAL A 159 9.93 6.07 0.82
CA VAL A 159 9.62 4.65 0.54
C VAL A 159 10.65 4.01 -0.40
N VAL A 160 11.06 4.71 -1.47
CA VAL A 160 12.10 4.21 -2.39
C VAL A 160 13.45 4.07 -1.67
N GLY A 161 13.84 5.06 -0.88
CA GLY A 161 15.07 5.03 -0.08
C GLY A 161 15.07 3.88 0.92
N PHE A 162 14.02 3.77 1.73
CA PHE A 162 13.81 2.67 2.66
C PHE A 162 13.90 1.31 1.96
N HIS A 163 13.17 1.15 0.85
CA HIS A 163 13.17 -0.09 0.09
C HIS A 163 14.57 -0.48 -0.41
N ARG A 164 15.31 0.46 -1.00
CA ARG A 164 16.67 0.21 -1.48
C ARG A 164 17.60 -0.22 -0.35
N SER A 165 17.42 0.34 0.85
CA SER A 165 18.22 -0.02 2.02
C SER A 165 17.97 -1.46 2.50
N ILE A 166 16.74 -1.96 2.40
CA ILE A 166 16.37 -3.31 2.90
C ILE A 166 16.43 -4.41 1.83
N ALA A 167 16.56 -4.06 0.55
CA ALA A 167 16.44 -5.02 -0.55
C ALA A 167 17.65 -5.96 -0.71
N HIS A 168 18.78 -5.69 -0.06
CA HIS A 168 20.04 -6.41 -0.24
C HIS A 168 20.65 -6.87 1.09
N GLY A 169 21.42 -7.96 1.07
CA GLY A 169 22.17 -8.44 2.24
C GLY A 169 21.34 -9.22 3.26
N HIS A 170 20.15 -9.70 2.89
CA HIS A 170 19.19 -10.33 3.80
C HIS A 170 18.64 -11.68 3.29
N ASP A 171 19.43 -12.41 2.50
CA ASP A 171 19.01 -13.70 1.92
C ASP A 171 18.58 -14.72 2.97
N SER A 172 19.18 -14.67 4.18
CA SER A 172 18.83 -15.53 5.32
C SER A 172 17.37 -15.37 5.76
N LEU A 173 16.75 -14.21 5.54
CA LEU A 173 15.34 -13.99 5.87
C LEU A 173 14.42 -14.85 4.99
N GLY A 174 14.86 -15.24 3.79
CA GLY A 174 14.02 -15.91 2.81
C GLY A 174 12.91 -15.01 2.24
N ILE A 175 13.04 -13.68 2.40
CA ILE A 175 12.07 -12.68 1.97
C ILE A 175 12.63 -11.91 0.78
N LYS A 176 11.83 -11.77 -0.27
CA LYS A 176 12.13 -10.90 -1.40
C LYS A 176 11.40 -9.58 -1.24
N PHE A 177 12.08 -8.48 -1.53
CA PHE A 177 11.50 -7.16 -1.52
C PHE A 177 11.28 -6.68 -2.95
N ILE A 178 10.09 -6.12 -3.25
CA ILE A 178 9.78 -5.46 -4.52
C ILE A 178 9.25 -4.06 -4.24
N CYS A 179 9.68 -3.07 -5.03
CA CYS A 179 9.10 -1.72 -5.03
C CYS A 179 8.46 -1.44 -6.38
N ILE A 180 7.21 -1.00 -6.34
CA ILE A 180 6.49 -0.58 -7.54
C ILE A 180 6.30 0.93 -7.46
N CYS A 181 6.59 1.64 -8.54
CA CYS A 181 6.45 3.09 -8.64
C CYS A 181 5.39 3.44 -9.70
N PRO A 182 4.08 3.39 -9.38
CA PRO A 182 3.03 3.70 -10.34
C PRO A 182 3.13 5.16 -10.84
N GLY A 183 2.77 5.35 -12.11
CA GLY A 183 2.50 6.67 -12.68
C GLY A 183 1.13 7.21 -12.28
N LEU A 184 0.70 8.30 -12.92
CA LEU A 184 -0.63 8.88 -12.71
C LEU A 184 -1.72 7.86 -13.05
N THR A 185 -2.42 7.39 -12.03
CA THR A 185 -3.47 6.38 -12.14
C THR A 185 -4.80 7.01 -11.72
N ARG A 186 -5.87 6.75 -12.48
CA ARG A 186 -7.21 7.25 -12.17
C ARG A 186 -7.78 6.55 -10.95
N THR A 187 -7.57 7.11 -9.77
CA THR A 187 -8.09 6.60 -8.49
C THR A 187 -8.72 7.74 -7.68
N ALA A 188 -9.41 7.40 -6.59
CA ALA A 188 -9.91 8.40 -5.65
C ALA A 188 -8.79 9.29 -5.08
N LEU A 189 -7.59 8.73 -4.91
CA LEU A 189 -6.39 9.45 -4.49
C LEU A 189 -6.10 10.66 -5.41
N TYR A 190 -6.24 10.50 -6.73
CA TYR A 190 -6.06 11.62 -7.67
C TYR A 190 -7.08 12.74 -7.44
N LYS A 191 -8.33 12.40 -7.11
CA LYS A 191 -9.36 13.41 -6.81
C LYS A 191 -9.04 14.20 -5.54
N GLU A 192 -8.41 13.59 -4.54
CA GLU A 192 -7.99 14.29 -3.32
C GLU A 192 -6.97 15.40 -3.60
N ALA A 193 -6.00 15.18 -4.51
CA ALA A 193 -5.08 16.26 -4.92
C ALA A 193 -5.75 17.39 -5.70
N ASP A 194 -6.90 17.12 -6.34
CA ASP A 194 -7.62 18.12 -7.13
C ASP A 194 -8.55 18.97 -6.26
N THR A 195 -9.09 18.40 -5.18
CA THR A 195 -10.09 19.02 -4.30
C THR A 195 -9.54 19.64 -3.03
N LYS A 196 -8.47 19.11 -2.45
CA LYS A 196 -7.82 19.72 -1.28
C LYS A 196 -6.82 20.75 -1.78
N GLU A 197 -6.89 21.98 -1.25
CA GLU A 197 -5.89 23.01 -1.54
C GLU A 197 -4.53 22.53 -1.03
N GLY A 198 -3.80 21.78 -1.84
CA GLY A 198 -2.45 21.36 -1.51
C GLY A 198 -1.47 22.53 -1.52
N PHE A 199 -0.17 22.24 -1.59
CA PHE A 199 0.93 23.24 -1.64
C PHE A 199 0.83 24.32 -2.74
N TYR A 200 -0.22 24.27 -3.55
CA TYR A 200 -0.81 25.32 -4.35
C TYR A 200 -0.94 26.71 -3.69
N PHE A 201 -0.93 26.83 -2.35
CA PHE A 201 -0.85 28.17 -1.73
C PHE A 201 0.43 28.93 -2.09
N MET A 202 1.53 28.23 -2.42
CA MET A 202 2.79 28.86 -2.85
C MET A 202 2.78 29.35 -4.30
N TYR A 203 1.78 28.95 -5.09
CA TYR A 203 1.66 29.29 -6.51
C TYR A 203 0.51 30.28 -6.73
N GLY A 204 0.73 31.29 -7.57
CA GLY A 204 -0.36 32.15 -8.06
C GLY A 204 -1.42 31.32 -8.79
N LYS A 205 -2.69 31.76 -8.77
CA LYS A 205 -3.85 31.03 -9.32
C LYS A 205 -3.63 30.50 -10.75
N GLU A 206 -3.01 31.31 -11.61
CA GLU A 206 -2.66 30.96 -13.00
C GLU A 206 -1.69 29.77 -13.10
N GLN A 207 -0.65 29.78 -12.26
CA GLN A 207 0.38 28.75 -12.25
C GLN A 207 -0.18 27.40 -11.74
N ARG A 208 -1.21 27.44 -10.89
CA ARG A 208 -1.96 26.25 -10.48
C ARG A 208 -2.71 25.63 -11.64
N GLU A 209 -3.44 26.44 -12.40
CA GLU A 209 -4.22 25.99 -13.55
C GLU A 209 -3.32 25.43 -14.67
N GLU A 210 -2.18 26.08 -14.93
CA GLU A 210 -1.21 25.59 -15.92
C GLU A 210 -0.59 24.25 -15.51
N THR A 211 -0.24 24.11 -14.22
CA THR A 211 0.27 22.85 -13.68
C THR A 211 -0.78 21.75 -13.79
N ARG A 212 -2.04 22.01 -13.41
CA ARG A 212 -3.15 21.03 -13.56
C ARG A 212 -3.33 20.55 -15.00
N LYS A 213 -3.17 21.42 -16.00
CA LYS A 213 -3.26 21.05 -17.43
C LYS A 213 -2.15 20.08 -17.85
N LYS A 214 -0.95 20.18 -17.27
CA LYS A 214 0.20 19.29 -17.56
C LYS A 214 0.05 17.91 -16.91
N PHE A 215 -0.69 17.78 -15.80
CA PHE A 215 -0.85 16.54 -15.02
C PHE A 215 -2.22 15.85 -15.22
N LYS A 216 -2.62 15.59 -16.48
CA LYS A 216 -3.78 14.75 -16.78
C LYS A 216 -3.43 13.26 -16.65
N PRO A 217 -4.21 12.44 -15.91
CA PRO A 217 -3.94 11.02 -15.77
C PRO A 217 -4.14 10.33 -17.12
N GLN A 218 -3.21 9.43 -17.48
CA GLN A 218 -3.35 8.60 -18.67
C GLN A 218 -4.65 7.79 -18.56
N THR A 219 -5.47 7.85 -19.62
CA THR A 219 -6.55 6.89 -19.86
C THR A 219 -5.90 5.54 -20.12
N TYR A 220 -6.08 4.58 -19.21
CA TYR A 220 -6.18 3.20 -19.65
C TYR A 220 -7.58 3.09 -20.25
N VAL A 221 -7.63 3.09 -21.59
CA VAL A 221 -8.80 2.62 -22.35
C VAL A 221 -8.70 1.11 -22.40
#